data_AF-A0A2V9WGP8-F1
#
_entry.id   AF-A0A2V9WGP8-F1
#
_cell.length_a   1.000
_cell.length_b   1.000
_cell.length_c   1.000
_cell.angle_alpha   90.00
_cell.angle_beta   90.00
_cell.angle_gamma   90.00
#
_symmetry.space_group_name_H-M   'P 1'
#
loop_
_entity.id
_entity.type
_entity.pdbx_description
1 polymer ?
#
loop_
_entity_poly.entity_id
_entity_poly.type
_entity_poly.pdbx_seq_one_letter_code
_entity_poly.pdbx_strand_id
1 'polypeptide(L)'
;YNLANRGIVGMWPSYQEFRSLQISEGRLISDDDEREGRRVMVLGSKAYRQLFPGQPAIGASVLVQSIPYLVVGVLQEKKQNSNYSGP
;
A
#
# COMPACT_ATOMS: atom_id res chain seq x y z
N TYR A 1 -22.73 3.05 -7.79
CA TYR A 1 -21.91 1.94 -8.31
C TYR A 1 -20.46 2.39 -8.39
N ASN A 2 -19.64 2.05 -7.39
CA ASN A 2 -18.26 2.53 -7.26
C ASN A 2 -17.32 1.34 -7.43
N LEU A 3 -17.09 0.94 -8.69
CA LEU A 3 -16.08 -0.06 -9.03
C LEU A 3 -14.70 0.60 -8.89
N ALA A 4 -14.15 0.57 -7.66
CA ALA A 4 -12.74 0.85 -7.44
C ALA A 4 -11.94 -0.37 -7.93
N ASN A 5 -11.80 -0.53 -9.25
CA ASN A 5 -10.82 -1.44 -9.84
C ASN A 5 -9.41 -0.85 -9.63
N ARG A 6 -8.97 -0.77 -8.36
CA ARG A 6 -7.62 -0.31 -8.02
C ARG A 6 -6.68 -1.49 -8.22
N GLY A 7 -5.79 -1.37 -9.21
CA GLY A 7 -4.80 -2.40 -9.51
C GLY A 7 -3.98 -2.75 -8.28
N ILE A 8 -3.98 -4.03 -7.92
CA ILE A 8 -3.05 -4.60 -6.96
C ILE A 8 -1.82 -4.99 -7.77
N VAL A 9 -0.66 -4.43 -7.42
CA VAL A 9 0.61 -4.76 -8.06
C VAL A 9 1.50 -5.45 -7.04
N GLY A 10 2.03 -6.62 -7.40
CA GLY A 10 3.15 -7.21 -6.68
C GLY A 10 4.37 -6.30 -6.85
N MET A 11 5.04 -5.97 -5.74
CA MET A 11 6.18 -5.05 -5.76
C MET A 11 7.36 -5.67 -5.03
N TRP A 12 8.48 -5.82 -5.75
CA TRP A 12 9.76 -6.20 -5.15
C TRP A 12 10.26 -5.08 -4.21
N PRO A 13 10.93 -5.40 -3.08
CA PRO A 13 11.38 -4.39 -2.11
C PRO A 13 12.23 -3.27 -2.74
N SER A 14 13.15 -3.63 -3.65
CA SER A 14 14.02 -2.69 -4.38
C SER A 14 13.25 -1.66 -5.22
N TYR A 15 12.02 -1.97 -5.64
CA TYR A 15 11.19 -1.05 -6.42
C TYR A 15 10.59 0.09 -5.57
N GLN A 16 10.58 -0.07 -4.24
CA GLN A 16 10.04 0.92 -3.30
C GLN A 16 10.99 2.12 -3.14
N GLU A 17 12.30 1.88 -3.22
CA GLU A 17 13.34 2.92 -3.16
C GLU A 17 13.27 3.84 -4.39
N PHE A 18 13.12 3.27 -5.59
CA PHE A 18 13.02 4.04 -6.85
C PHE A 18 11.81 4.99 -6.90
N ARG A 19 10.72 4.66 -6.23
CA ARG A 19 9.48 5.47 -6.21
C ARG A 19 9.46 6.55 -5.12
N SER A 20 10.52 6.65 -4.31
CA SER A 20 10.62 7.54 -3.13
C SER A 20 9.32 7.49 -2.32
N LEU A 21 8.87 6.28 -2.00
CA LEU A 21 7.63 6.07 -1.25
C LEU A 21 7.86 6.52 0.19
N GLN A 22 7.16 7.58 0.61
CA GLN A 22 7.19 8.04 1.98
C GLN A 22 6.11 7.31 2.77
N ILE A 23 6.52 6.68 3.87
CA ILE A 23 5.63 6.04 4.83
C ILE A 23 5.02 7.13 5.72
N SER A 24 3.70 7.06 5.92
CA SER A 24 3.01 7.81 6.97
C SER A 24 3.04 7.07 8.30
N GLU A 25 2.80 5.75 8.26
CA GLU A 25 2.70 4.89 9.43
C GLU A 25 3.26 3.50 9.15
N GLY A 26 3.92 2.89 10.13
CA GLY A 26 4.49 1.55 10.03
C GLY A 26 5.80 1.52 9.25
N ARG A 27 5.95 0.56 8.34
CA ARG A 27 7.17 0.32 7.55
C ARG A 27 6.88 -0.12 6.13
N LEU A 28 7.89 0.00 5.27
CA LEU A 28 7.92 -0.61 3.96
C LEU A 28 8.13 -2.14 4.06
N ILE A 29 7.92 -2.84 2.94
CA ILE A 29 8.19 -4.28 2.85
C ILE A 29 9.71 -4.46 2.88
N SER A 30 10.21 -5.36 3.72
CA SER A 30 11.64 -5.61 3.86
C SER A 30 12.06 -6.86 3.08
N ASP A 31 13.36 -7.00 2.83
CA ASP A 31 13.95 -8.19 2.22
C ASP A 31 13.68 -9.47 3.03
N ASP A 32 13.56 -9.34 4.36
CA ASP A 32 13.18 -10.47 5.23
C ASP A 32 11.73 -10.92 4.98
N ASP A 33 10.82 -9.99 4.69
CA ASP A 33 9.44 -10.36 4.36
C ASP A 33 9.38 -11.12 3.03
N GLU A 34 10.23 -10.74 2.07
CA GLU A 34 10.38 -11.46 0.81
C GLU A 34 11.02 -12.84 1.03
N ARG A 35 12.14 -12.90 1.76
CA ARG A 35 12.89 -14.14 2.03
C ARG A 35 12.06 -15.17 2.79
N GLU A 36 11.26 -14.72 3.75
CA GLU A 36 10.38 -15.59 4.55
C GLU A 36 9.02 -15.84 3.89
N GLY A 37 8.73 -15.23 2.73
CA GLY A 37 7.44 -15.37 2.04
C GLY A 37 6.26 -14.84 2.86
N ARG A 38 6.48 -13.81 3.68
CA ARG A 38 5.44 -13.23 4.52
C ARG A 38 4.39 -12.53 3.66
N ARG A 39 3.12 -12.83 3.93
CA ARG A 39 1.97 -12.18 3.27
C ARG A 39 1.72 -10.83 3.91
N VAL A 40 2.55 -9.85 3.57
CA VAL A 40 2.43 -8.47 4.04
C VAL A 40 2.01 -7.54 2.92
N MET A 41 1.42 -6.40 3.27
CA MET A 41 1.10 -5.35 2.30
C MET A 41 1.24 -3.96 2.90
N VAL A 42 1.46 -2.98 2.02
CA VAL A 42 1.49 -1.56 2.33
C VAL A 42 0.31 -0.89 1.64
N LEU A 43 -0.47 -0.12 2.40
CA LEU A 43 -1.66 0.56 1.88
C LEU A 43 -1.31 1.95 1.34
N GLY A 44 -1.81 2.29 0.15
CA GLY A 44 -1.84 3.69 -0.29
C GLY A 44 -2.81 4.53 0.55
N SER A 45 -2.56 5.84 0.71
CA SER A 45 -3.40 6.73 1.52
C SER A 45 -4.90 6.67 1.19
N LYS A 46 -5.26 6.58 -0.10
CA LYS A 46 -6.66 6.43 -0.54
C LYS A 46 -7.27 5.08 -0.21
N ALA A 47 -6.48 4.01 -0.19
CA ALA A 47 -6.94 2.67 0.19
C ALA A 47 -7.11 2.58 1.71
N TYR A 48 -6.16 3.13 2.46
CA TYR A 48 -6.25 3.30 3.91
C TYR A 48 -7.55 4.01 4.32
N ARG A 49 -7.82 5.21 3.77
CA ARG A 49 -9.05 5.96 4.09
C ARG A 49 -10.35 5.23 3.76
N GLN A 50 -10.32 4.34 2.78
CA GLN A 50 -11.51 3.60 2.35
C GLN A 50 -11.74 2.34 3.20
N LEU A 51 -10.67 1.64 3.56
CA LEU A 51 -10.74 0.37 4.30
C LEU A 51 -10.73 0.55 5.82
N PHE A 52 -10.06 1.61 6.31
CA PHE A 52 -9.85 1.89 7.73
C PHE A 52 -10.20 3.36 8.05
N PRO A 53 -11.46 3.78 7.90
CA PRO A 53 -11.85 5.17 8.15
C PRO A 53 -11.71 5.53 9.63
N GLY A 54 -10.66 6.28 9.98
CA GLY A 54 -10.38 6.72 11.35
C GLY A 54 -9.94 5.59 12.29
N GLN A 55 -9.52 4.45 11.75
CA GLN A 55 -9.06 3.30 12.52
C GLN A 55 -7.61 2.96 12.18
N PRO A 56 -6.84 2.40 13.14
CA PRO A 56 -5.49 1.95 12.87
C PRO A 56 -5.51 0.79 11.87
N ALA A 57 -4.71 0.91 10.80
CA ALA A 57 -4.59 -0.15 9.79
C ALA A 57 -3.40 -1.08 10.05
N ILE A 58 -2.34 -0.61 10.73
CA ILE A 58 -1.14 -1.41 10.98
C ILE A 58 -1.49 -2.64 11.84
N GLY A 59 -1.04 -3.81 11.42
CA GLY A 59 -1.35 -5.08 12.08
C GLY A 59 -2.71 -5.68 11.72
N ALA A 60 -3.55 -4.97 10.95
CA ALA A 60 -4.81 -5.51 10.48
C ALA A 60 -4.59 -6.52 9.34
N SER A 61 -5.47 -7.52 9.25
CA SER A 61 -5.51 -8.44 8.12
C SER A 61 -6.54 -7.98 7.09
N VAL A 62 -6.14 -7.94 5.82
CA VAL A 62 -7.02 -7.63 4.69
C VAL A 62 -7.03 -8.80 3.72
N LEU A 63 -8.22 -9.17 3.24
CA LEU A 63 -8.37 -10.24 2.27
C LEU A 63 -8.18 -9.69 0.86
N VAL A 64 -7.25 -10.28 0.13
CA VAL A 64 -7.06 -10.08 -1.30
C VAL A 64 -7.29 -11.42 -1.98
N GLN A 65 -8.33 -11.53 -2.81
CA GLN A 65 -8.70 -12.79 -3.47
C GLN A 65 -8.82 -13.98 -2.48
N SER A 66 -9.47 -13.74 -1.33
CA SER A 66 -9.63 -14.72 -0.24
C SER A 66 -8.34 -15.14 0.49
N ILE A 67 -7.21 -14.48 0.22
CA ILE A 67 -5.94 -14.70 0.92
C ILE A 67 -5.72 -13.53 1.91
N PRO A 68 -5.43 -13.81 3.20
CA PRO A 68 -5.16 -12.75 4.17
C PRO A 68 -3.74 -12.19 4.01
N TYR A 69 -3.65 -10.86 4.01
CA TYR A 69 -2.40 -10.10 4.04
C TYR A 69 -2.38 -9.19 5.26
N LEU A 70 -1.23 -9.13 5.93
CA LEU A 70 -0.99 -8.25 7.08
C LEU A 70 -0.59 -6.86 6.59
N VAL A 71 -1.29 -5.84 7.05
CA VAL A 71 -0.90 -4.45 6.80
C VAL A 71 0.31 -4.11 7.66
N VAL A 72 1.45 -3.81 7.03
CA VAL A 72 2.69 -3.42 7.73
C VAL A 72 3.04 -1.94 7.57
N GLY A 73 2.37 -1.25 6.64
CA GLY A 73 2.60 0.17 6.40
C GLY A 73 1.45 0.88 5.71
N VAL A 74 1.41 2.20 5.87
CA VAL A 74 0.55 3.11 5.13
C VAL A 74 1.42 4.17 4.48
N LEU A 75 1.28 4.36 3.17
CA LEU A 75 1.95 5.41 2.43
C LEU A 75 1.35 6.76 2.73
N GLN A 76 2.22 7.75 2.86
CA GLN A 76 1.84 9.15 2.91
C GLN A 76 1.09 9.52 1.64
N GLU A 77 0.08 10.38 1.80
CA GLU A 77 -0.63 10.93 0.65
C GLU A 77 0.31 11.78 -0.18
N LYS A 78 0.80 11.21 -1.29
CA LYS A 78 1.36 12.03 -2.36
C LYS A 78 0.22 12.86 -2.94
N LYS A 79 0.22 14.18 -2.66
CA LYS A 79 -0.46 15.15 -3.51
C LYS A 79 0.25 15.12 -4.86
N GLN A 80 -0.15 14.18 -5.70
CA GLN A 80 0.28 14.16 -7.07
C GLN A 80 -0.45 15.32 -7.76
N ASN A 81 0.16 16.50 -7.74
CA ASN A 81 -0.19 17.60 -8.64
C ASN A 81 0.35 17.26 -10.05
N SER A 82 -0.01 16.08 -10.57
CA SER A 82 0.23 15.77 -11.97
C SER A 82 -0.92 16.34 -12.76
N ASN A 83 -0.85 17.64 -13.01
CA ASN A 83 -1.38 18.18 -14.26
C ASN A 83 -0.49 17.64 -15.38
N TYR A 84 -0.72 16.39 -15.80
CA TYR A 84 -0.29 15.97 -17.13
C TYR A 84 -1.41 16.37 -18.09
N SER A 85 -1.61 17.69 -18.23
CA SER A 85 -2.23 18.25 -19.42
C SER A 85 -1.08 18.49 -20.38
N GLY A 86 -0.69 17.46 -21.11
CA GLY A 86 0.01 17.66 -22.38
C GLY A 86 -0.97 18.28 -23.38
N PRO A 87 -0.46 19.02 -24.40
CA PRO A 87 -1.22 19.96 -25.23
C PRO A 87 -2.41 19.34 -25.98
#